data_AF-X1PBK1-F1
#
_entry.id   AF-X1PBK1-F1
#
_cell.length_a   1.000
_cell.length_b   1.000
_cell.length_c   1.000
_cell.angle_alpha   90.00
_cell.angle_beta   90.00
_cell.angle_gamma   90.00
#
_symmetry.space_group_name_H-M   'P 1'
#
loop_
_entity.id
_entity.type
_entity.pdbx_description
1 polymer ?
#
loop_
_entity_poly.entity_id
_entity_poly.type
_entity_poly.pdbx_seq_one_letter_code
_entity_poly.pdbx_strand_id
1 'polypeptide(L)'
;MRLDMYICGMILSAQTIKYFKSLSSQVNKGIASAQSTIPYMLEHDPVIRNYEFIRDVWFCSRTVSNTCQRHNISRTTYYQLESSFVEYGLSGLFWLPGNTSEEPDLEKLVLLVKECRPSLSQIAILRIAQGIPLTKDKVDIDLISRILISYGYGQSSLSSDPVFWGRVQRSLGMLQNMLKKGIKGRDP
;
A
#
# COMPACT_ATOMS: atom_id res chain seq x y z
N MET A 1 19.27 12.93 1.62
CA MET A 1 17.91 12.57 1.15
C MET A 1 16.92 13.41 1.96
N ARG A 2 15.95 14.12 1.36
CA ARG A 2 14.99 14.96 2.10
C ARG A 2 13.89 14.07 2.73
N LEU A 3 14.02 13.77 4.03
CA LEU A 3 13.09 12.95 4.82
C LEU A 3 11.64 13.46 4.76
N ASP A 4 11.49 14.77 4.68
CA ASP A 4 10.25 15.53 4.54
C ASP A 4 9.41 15.15 3.30
N MET A 5 10.01 14.56 2.26
CA MET A 5 9.27 14.11 1.07
C MET A 5 8.81 12.63 1.10
N TYR A 6 9.20 11.84 2.11
CA TYR A 6 8.98 10.38 2.09
C TYR A 6 8.18 9.82 3.26
N ILE A 7 7.98 10.57 4.35
CA ILE A 7 7.21 10.10 5.50
C ILE A 7 5.72 10.27 5.17
N CYS A 8 5.15 9.27 4.49
CA CYS A 8 3.70 9.23 4.21
C CYS A 8 2.88 8.63 5.35
N GLY A 9 3.52 8.18 6.43
CA GLY A 9 2.81 7.66 7.61
C GLY A 9 2.20 6.28 7.38
N MET A 10 2.89 5.40 6.65
CA MET A 10 2.33 4.10 6.25
C MET A 10 3.32 2.96 6.51
N ILE A 11 3.10 2.30 7.64
CA ILE A 11 3.74 1.03 7.96
C ILE A 11 2.96 -0.08 7.23
N LEU A 12 3.62 -0.70 6.26
CA LEU A 12 3.02 -1.69 5.38
C LEU A 12 2.95 -3.05 6.07
N SER A 13 1.84 -3.78 5.91
CA SER A 13 1.79 -5.19 6.35
C SER A 13 2.73 -6.05 5.50
N ALA A 14 3.06 -7.22 6.05
CA ALA A 14 3.79 -8.25 5.32
C ALA A 14 3.09 -8.65 4.00
N GLN A 15 1.75 -8.63 3.96
CA GLN A 15 0.98 -8.94 2.76
C GLN A 15 1.15 -7.84 1.70
N THR A 16 1.07 -6.58 2.10
CA THR A 16 1.30 -5.43 1.22
C THR A 16 2.72 -5.44 0.65
N ILE A 17 3.71 -5.72 1.51
CA ILE A 17 5.12 -5.80 1.12
C ILE A 17 5.30 -6.91 0.08
N LYS A 18 4.72 -8.09 0.33
CA LYS A 18 4.78 -9.22 -0.60
C LYS A 18 4.15 -8.87 -1.95
N TYR A 19 2.99 -8.21 -1.94
CA TYR A 19 2.32 -7.75 -3.16
C TYR A 19 3.23 -6.85 -4.00
N PHE A 20 3.77 -5.76 -3.42
CA PHE A 20 4.63 -4.83 -4.17
C PHE A 20 5.92 -5.47 -4.66
N LYS A 21 6.54 -6.38 -3.88
CA LYS A 21 7.72 -7.14 -4.34
C LYS A 21 7.40 -8.06 -5.53
N SER A 22 6.20 -8.64 -5.55
CA SER A 22 5.80 -9.57 -6.61
C SER A 22 5.30 -8.87 -7.88
N LEU A 23 4.93 -7.59 -7.80
CA LEU A 23 4.25 -6.88 -8.88
C LEU A 23 5.03 -6.89 -10.20
N SER A 24 6.34 -6.61 -10.17
CA SER A 24 7.16 -6.60 -11.40
C SER A 24 7.20 -7.97 -12.09
N SER A 25 7.33 -9.04 -11.31
CA SER A 25 7.32 -10.41 -11.81
C SER A 25 5.95 -10.77 -12.38
N GLN A 26 4.86 -10.36 -11.72
CA GLN A 26 3.50 -10.57 -12.23
C GLN A 26 3.27 -9.82 -13.54
N VAL A 27 3.72 -8.57 -13.66
CA VAL A 27 3.63 -7.78 -14.90
C VAL A 27 4.36 -8.48 -16.03
N ASN A 28 5.61 -8.91 -15.78
CA ASN A 28 6.42 -9.59 -16.79
C ASN A 28 5.80 -10.93 -17.23
N LYS A 29 5.23 -11.69 -16.28
CA LYS A 29 4.51 -12.92 -16.58
C LYS A 29 3.29 -12.63 -17.46
N GLY A 30 2.49 -11.62 -17.10
CA GLY A 30 1.31 -11.20 -17.86
C GLY A 30 1.64 -10.79 -19.30
N ILE A 31 2.66 -9.96 -19.48
CA ILE A 31 3.20 -9.54 -20.79
C ILE A 31 3.57 -10.76 -21.64
N ALA A 32 4.33 -11.70 -21.06
CA ALA A 32 4.79 -12.89 -21.77
C ALA A 32 3.61 -13.80 -22.17
N SER A 33 2.68 -14.04 -21.25
CA SER A 33 1.50 -14.90 -21.49
C SER A 33 0.55 -14.30 -22.53
N ALA A 34 0.36 -12.98 -22.53
CA ALA A 34 -0.53 -12.28 -23.45
C ALA A 34 0.09 -12.02 -24.83
N GLN A 35 1.38 -12.31 -25.03
CA GLN A 35 2.17 -11.87 -26.20
C GLN A 35 1.98 -10.38 -26.51
N SER A 36 1.79 -9.58 -25.46
CA SER A 36 1.44 -8.16 -25.57
C SER A 36 2.58 -7.30 -25.05
N THR A 37 2.86 -6.20 -25.72
CA THR A 37 3.79 -5.17 -25.22
C THR A 37 3.15 -4.28 -24.15
N ILE A 38 1.85 -4.49 -23.86
CA ILE A 38 1.07 -3.64 -22.97
C ILE A 38 0.91 -4.33 -21.59
N PRO A 39 1.32 -3.69 -20.49
CA PRO A 39 1.49 -4.32 -19.17
C PRO A 39 0.20 -4.62 -18.39
N TYR A 40 -0.99 -4.43 -18.97
CA TYR A 40 -2.25 -4.42 -18.20
C TYR A 40 -2.81 -5.80 -17.82
N MET A 41 -2.21 -6.92 -18.26
CA MET A 41 -2.71 -8.25 -17.92
C MET A 41 -2.11 -8.78 -16.60
N LEU A 42 -2.59 -8.25 -15.48
CA LEU A 42 -2.27 -8.80 -14.16
C LEU A 42 -3.40 -9.69 -13.67
N GLU A 43 -3.21 -11.00 -13.79
CA GLU A 43 -4.11 -11.97 -13.16
C GLU A 43 -4.12 -11.77 -11.65
N HIS A 44 -5.31 -11.63 -11.07
CA HIS A 44 -5.54 -11.47 -9.63
C HIS A 44 -5.02 -10.16 -8.99
N ASP A 45 -4.73 -9.12 -9.77
CA ASP A 45 -4.47 -7.80 -9.19
C ASP A 45 -5.71 -7.30 -8.43
N PRO A 46 -5.56 -6.88 -7.16
CA PRO A 46 -6.72 -6.50 -6.33
C PRO A 46 -7.45 -5.28 -6.87
N VAL A 47 -6.75 -4.31 -7.48
CA VAL A 47 -7.35 -3.09 -8.02
C VAL A 47 -8.11 -3.40 -9.30
N ILE A 48 -7.49 -4.15 -10.22
CA ILE A 48 -8.15 -4.60 -11.46
C ILE A 48 -9.36 -5.44 -11.13
N ARG A 49 -9.24 -6.39 -10.19
CA ARG A 49 -10.36 -7.23 -9.76
C ARG A 49 -11.51 -6.40 -9.19
N ASN A 50 -11.22 -5.42 -8.33
CA ASN A 50 -12.25 -4.53 -7.79
C ASN A 50 -12.94 -3.73 -8.91
N TYR A 51 -12.18 -3.27 -9.91
CA TYR A 51 -12.73 -2.59 -11.08
C TYR A 51 -13.65 -3.49 -11.89
N GLU A 52 -13.25 -4.75 -12.12
CA GLU A 52 -14.04 -5.73 -12.86
C GLU A 52 -15.39 -6.05 -12.17
N PHE A 53 -15.45 -6.00 -10.83
CA PHE A 53 -16.72 -6.16 -10.11
C PHE A 53 -17.72 -5.05 -10.44
N ILE A 54 -17.24 -3.79 -10.48
CA ILE A 54 -18.07 -2.64 -10.83
C ILE A 54 -18.44 -2.70 -12.32
N ARG A 55 -17.47 -2.99 -13.19
CA ARG A 55 -17.67 -3.11 -14.64
C ARG A 55 -18.74 -4.15 -14.99
N ASP A 56 -18.74 -5.30 -14.30
CA ASP A 56 -19.73 -6.36 -14.55
C ASP A 56 -21.17 -5.93 -14.29
N VAL A 57 -21.41 -5.06 -13.29
CA VAL A 57 -22.76 -4.56 -13.01
C VAL A 57 -23.09 -3.36 -13.91
N TRP A 58 -22.20 -2.37 -13.96
CA TRP A 58 -22.46 -1.09 -14.61
C TRP A 58 -22.43 -1.17 -16.15
N PHE A 59 -21.49 -1.95 -16.70
CA PHE A 59 -21.30 -2.06 -18.15
C PHE A 59 -21.96 -3.31 -18.72
N CYS A 60 -21.78 -4.47 -18.08
CA CYS A 60 -22.35 -5.73 -18.56
C CYS A 60 -23.84 -5.93 -18.16
N SER A 61 -24.46 -4.96 -17.48
CA SER A 61 -25.86 -4.98 -17.04
C SER A 61 -26.25 -6.21 -16.22
N ARG A 62 -25.30 -6.81 -15.49
CA ARG A 62 -25.57 -7.96 -14.61
C ARG A 62 -26.19 -7.48 -13.30
N THR A 63 -27.01 -8.34 -12.68
CA THR A 63 -27.51 -8.04 -11.33
C THR A 63 -26.37 -8.15 -10.31
N VAL A 64 -26.39 -7.31 -9.27
CA VAL A 64 -25.43 -7.36 -8.16
C VAL A 64 -25.33 -8.76 -7.56
N SER A 65 -26.48 -9.47 -7.44
CA SER A 65 -26.51 -10.84 -6.92
C SER A 65 -25.73 -11.82 -7.79
N ASN A 66 -25.85 -11.73 -9.13
CA ASN A 66 -25.13 -12.60 -10.05
C ASN A 66 -23.62 -12.33 -10.01
N THR A 67 -23.24 -11.05 -10.00
CA THR A 67 -21.83 -10.62 -9.87
C THR A 67 -21.21 -11.12 -8.56
N CYS A 68 -21.93 -10.96 -7.44
CA CYS A 68 -21.47 -11.43 -6.13
C CYS A 68 -21.24 -12.95 -6.10
N GLN A 69 -22.18 -13.73 -6.68
CA GLN A 69 -22.05 -15.18 -6.78
C GLN A 69 -20.88 -15.59 -7.67
N ARG A 70 -20.72 -14.94 -8.83
CA ARG A 70 -19.65 -15.23 -9.80
C ARG A 70 -18.26 -14.99 -9.22
N HIS A 71 -18.10 -13.89 -8.49
CA HIS A 71 -16.81 -13.46 -7.95
C HIS A 71 -16.56 -13.89 -6.50
N ASN A 72 -17.52 -14.62 -5.91
CA ASN A 72 -17.46 -15.07 -4.51
C ASN A 72 -17.22 -13.94 -3.51
N ILE A 73 -17.98 -12.85 -3.64
CA ILE A 73 -17.94 -11.69 -2.73
C ILE A 73 -19.29 -11.47 -2.06
N SER A 74 -19.27 -10.82 -0.89
CA SER A 74 -20.52 -10.40 -0.24
C SER A 74 -21.13 -9.18 -0.94
N ARG A 75 -22.46 -9.05 -0.86
CA ARG A 75 -23.16 -7.83 -1.34
C ARG A 75 -22.66 -6.58 -0.61
N THR A 76 -22.38 -6.68 0.68
CA THR A 76 -21.82 -5.59 1.48
C THR A 76 -20.48 -5.11 0.93
N THR A 77 -19.59 -6.04 0.59
CA THR A 77 -18.29 -5.73 -0.03
C THR A 77 -18.48 -5.03 -1.39
N TYR A 78 -19.42 -5.52 -2.21
CA TYR A 78 -19.74 -4.87 -3.47
C TYR A 78 -20.21 -3.42 -3.27
N TYR A 79 -21.19 -3.18 -2.40
CA TYR A 79 -21.72 -1.83 -2.18
C TYR A 79 -20.70 -0.88 -1.55
N GLN A 80 -19.80 -1.39 -0.69
CA GLN A 80 -18.68 -0.60 -0.17
C GLN A 80 -17.71 -0.19 -1.28
N LEU A 81 -17.39 -1.10 -2.21
CA LEU A 81 -16.54 -0.80 -3.37
C LEU A 81 -17.22 0.18 -4.33
N GLU A 82 -18.51 -0.01 -4.60
CA GLU A 82 -19.28 0.89 -5.46
C GLU A 82 -19.35 2.29 -4.89
N SER A 83 -19.69 2.43 -3.60
CA SER A 83 -19.69 3.73 -2.92
C SER A 83 -18.31 4.41 -2.99
N SER A 84 -17.24 3.66 -2.69
CA SER A 84 -15.87 4.17 -2.75
C SER A 84 -15.48 4.61 -4.17
N PHE A 85 -15.92 3.87 -5.19
CA PHE A 85 -15.68 4.22 -6.58
C PHE A 85 -16.49 5.44 -7.03
N VAL A 86 -17.74 5.57 -6.59
CA VAL A 86 -18.57 6.74 -6.91
C VAL A 86 -17.97 8.02 -6.33
N GLU A 87 -17.47 7.94 -5.10
CA GLU A 87 -16.93 9.07 -4.35
C GLU A 87 -15.49 9.43 -4.77
N TYR A 88 -14.63 8.44 -4.98
CA TYR A 88 -13.19 8.63 -5.20
C TYR A 88 -12.69 8.13 -6.56
N GLY A 89 -13.57 7.59 -7.41
CA GLY A 89 -13.21 7.00 -8.71
C GLY A 89 -12.26 5.82 -8.55
N LEU A 90 -11.32 5.70 -9.50
CA LEU A 90 -10.34 4.61 -9.50
C LEU A 90 -9.51 4.58 -8.20
N SER A 91 -9.25 5.73 -7.59
CA SER A 91 -8.50 5.79 -6.33
C SER A 91 -9.23 5.07 -5.17
N GLY A 92 -10.56 5.07 -5.18
CA GLY A 92 -11.40 4.33 -4.22
C GLY A 92 -11.30 2.82 -4.33
N LEU A 93 -10.73 2.28 -5.42
CA LEU A 93 -10.56 0.84 -5.62
C LEU A 93 -9.23 0.30 -5.10
N PHE A 94 -8.30 1.18 -4.69
CA PHE A 94 -7.02 0.81 -4.12
C PHE A 94 -7.16 0.43 -2.63
N TRP A 95 -7.89 -0.65 -2.37
CA TRP A 95 -7.91 -1.27 -1.05
C TRP A 95 -6.66 -2.12 -0.87
N LEU A 96 -5.62 -1.52 -0.27
CA LEU A 96 -4.40 -2.25 0.05
C LEU A 96 -4.59 -3.03 1.35
N PRO A 97 -4.41 -4.35 1.35
CA PRO A 97 -4.56 -5.16 2.56
C PRO A 97 -3.49 -4.76 3.58
N GLY A 98 -3.91 -4.39 4.79
CA GLY A 98 -3.02 -4.33 5.96
C GLY A 98 -2.18 -3.05 6.13
N ASN A 99 -2.71 -1.87 5.81
CA ASN A 99 -2.15 -0.65 6.41
C ASN A 99 -2.32 -0.79 7.93
N THR A 100 -1.21 -0.90 8.68
CA THR A 100 -1.27 -1.14 10.12
C THR A 100 -0.53 -0.06 10.88
N SER A 101 -1.21 0.46 11.90
CA SER A 101 -0.74 1.31 12.99
C SER A 101 -0.14 2.66 12.60
N GLU A 102 -0.87 3.71 12.97
CA GLU A 102 -0.43 5.10 12.94
C GLU A 102 0.50 5.36 14.13
N GLU A 103 1.76 4.95 14.02
CA GLU A 103 2.80 5.34 14.99
C GLU A 103 3.80 6.33 14.37
N PRO A 104 3.34 7.54 13.99
CA PRO A 104 4.11 8.47 13.18
C PRO A 104 5.39 8.94 13.87
N ASP A 105 5.38 9.07 15.19
CA ASP A 105 6.56 9.52 15.95
C ASP A 105 7.63 8.44 16.02
N LEU A 106 7.22 7.18 16.23
CA LEU A 106 8.15 6.04 16.19
C LEU A 106 8.70 5.84 14.78
N GLU A 107 7.85 5.92 13.76
CA GLU A 107 8.25 5.83 12.35
C GLU A 107 9.29 6.90 11.99
N LYS A 108 9.01 8.18 12.30
CA LYS A 108 9.93 9.30 12.10
C LYS A 108 11.26 9.06 12.81
N LEU A 109 11.22 8.61 14.07
CA LEU A 109 12.42 8.34 14.85
C LEU A 109 13.27 7.25 14.21
N VAL A 110 12.67 6.10 13.86
CA VAL A 110 13.38 4.97 13.25
C VAL A 110 14.05 5.39 11.95
N LEU A 111 13.35 6.15 11.10
CA LEU A 111 13.89 6.65 9.84
C LEU A 111 15.01 7.67 10.05
N LEU A 112 14.84 8.61 10.99
CA LEU A 112 15.87 9.59 11.33
C LEU A 112 17.14 8.91 11.84
N VAL A 113 17.00 7.94 12.75
CA VAL A 113 18.14 7.16 13.26
C VAL A 113 18.83 6.41 12.12
N LYS A 114 18.06 5.79 11.21
CA LYS A 114 18.61 5.04 10.09
C LYS A 114 19.35 5.93 9.08
N GLU A 115 18.85 7.13 8.82
CA GLU A 115 19.55 8.12 7.99
C GLU A 115 20.83 8.63 8.64
N CYS A 116 20.80 8.94 9.94
CA CYS A 116 21.97 9.43 10.67
C CYS A 116 23.04 8.35 10.91
N ARG A 117 22.62 7.10 11.06
CA ARG A 117 23.47 5.93 11.36
C ARG A 117 22.98 4.69 10.59
N PRO A 118 23.31 4.57 9.28
CA PRO A 118 22.85 3.46 8.44
C PRO A 118 23.29 2.07 8.93
N SER A 119 24.42 1.98 9.63
CA SER A 119 24.97 0.72 10.16
C SER A 119 24.35 0.27 11.48
N LEU A 120 23.47 1.07 12.07
CA LEU A 120 22.89 0.76 13.39
C LEU A 120 21.96 -0.46 13.31
N SER A 121 22.10 -1.37 14.27
CA SER A 121 21.28 -2.59 14.33
C SER A 121 19.87 -2.28 14.83
N GLN A 122 18.89 -3.13 14.49
CA GLN A 122 17.50 -2.97 14.96
C GLN A 122 17.41 -2.94 16.49
N ILE A 123 18.23 -3.72 17.19
CA ILE A 123 18.31 -3.74 18.66
C ILE A 123 18.78 -2.38 19.20
N ALA A 124 19.75 -1.75 18.54
CA ALA A 124 20.21 -0.43 18.95
C ALA A 124 19.14 0.65 18.68
N ILE A 125 18.41 0.55 17.56
CA ILE A 125 17.26 1.44 17.28
C ILE A 125 16.18 1.25 18.35
N LEU A 126 15.89 0.01 18.76
CA LEU A 126 14.96 -0.31 19.85
C LEU A 126 15.35 0.38 21.15
N ARG A 127 16.62 0.27 21.55
CA ARG A 127 17.13 0.93 22.78
C ARG A 127 17.00 2.45 22.72
N ILE A 128 17.26 3.06 21.56
CA ILE A 128 17.07 4.50 21.37
C ILE A 128 15.59 4.86 21.53
N ALA A 129 14.69 4.13 20.88
CA ALA A 129 13.25 4.38 20.95
C ALA A 129 12.65 4.13 22.35
N GLN A 130 13.19 3.17 23.12
CA GLN A 130 12.82 2.95 24.52
C GLN A 130 13.29 4.10 25.44
N GLY A 131 14.37 4.79 25.07
CA GLY A 131 14.89 5.94 25.82
C GLY A 131 14.10 7.23 25.61
N ILE A 132 13.18 7.28 24.64
CA ILE A 132 12.42 8.49 24.29
C ILE A 132 10.99 8.39 24.85
N PRO A 133 10.54 9.33 25.71
CA PRO A 133 9.22 9.29 26.34
C PRO A 133 8.04 9.17 25.36
N LEU A 134 8.16 9.73 24.15
CA LEU A 134 7.11 9.70 23.13
C LEU A 134 6.91 8.33 22.48
N THR A 135 7.94 7.46 22.49
CA THR A 135 7.95 6.19 21.75
C THR A 135 8.07 4.96 22.64
N LYS A 136 8.49 5.13 23.90
CA LYS A 136 8.85 4.02 24.80
C LYS A 136 7.74 3.00 25.06
N ASP A 137 6.48 3.44 25.13
CA ASP A 137 5.35 2.56 25.52
C ASP A 137 4.77 1.82 24.31
N LYS A 138 5.22 2.18 23.10
CA LYS A 138 4.66 1.73 21.83
C LYS A 138 5.66 0.96 20.98
N VAL A 139 6.93 0.96 21.39
CA VAL A 139 8.00 0.37 20.61
C VAL A 139 8.12 -1.12 20.86
N ASP A 140 8.13 -1.87 19.76
CA ASP A 140 8.45 -3.29 19.72
C ASP A 140 9.40 -3.57 18.54
N ILE A 141 10.19 -4.64 18.65
CA ILE A 141 11.17 -5.03 17.64
C ILE A 141 10.50 -5.37 16.31
N ASP A 142 9.32 -6.00 16.33
CA ASP A 142 8.58 -6.34 15.12
C ASP A 142 8.05 -5.08 14.42
N LEU A 143 7.65 -4.07 15.18
CA LEU A 143 7.22 -2.78 14.65
C LEU A 143 8.40 -2.02 14.01
N ILE A 144 9.57 -2.00 14.66
CA ILE A 144 10.79 -1.41 14.07
C ILE A 144 11.17 -2.13 12.78
N SER A 145 11.18 -3.46 12.80
CA SER A 145 11.48 -4.26 11.61
C SER A 145 10.51 -3.95 10.47
N ARG A 146 9.21 -3.84 10.76
CA ARG A 146 8.18 -3.50 9.78
C ARG A 146 8.34 -2.09 9.22
N ILE A 147 8.66 -1.10 10.06
CA ILE A 147 8.99 0.26 9.62
C ILE A 147 10.18 0.20 8.66
N LEU A 148 11.29 -0.42 9.06
CA LEU A 148 12.50 -0.48 8.23
C LEU A 148 12.23 -1.16 6.87
N ILE A 149 11.50 -2.28 6.85
CA ILE A 149 11.15 -2.98 5.60
C ILE A 149 10.25 -2.11 4.72
N SER A 150 9.28 -1.38 5.29
CA SER A 150 8.36 -0.51 4.57
C SER A 150 9.05 0.63 3.81
N TYR A 151 10.30 0.94 4.20
CA TYR A 151 11.13 1.99 3.60
C TYR A 151 12.39 1.45 2.90
N GLY A 152 12.50 0.13 2.72
CA GLY A 152 13.61 -0.48 2.00
C GLY A 152 14.90 -0.65 2.80
N TYR A 153 14.84 -0.54 4.12
CA TYR A 153 15.95 -0.83 5.04
C TYR A 153 15.87 -2.23 5.64
N GLY A 154 15.15 -3.15 4.98
CA GLY A 154 15.06 -4.55 5.38
C GLY A 154 16.38 -5.31 5.20
N GLN A 155 16.33 -6.64 5.35
CA GLN A 155 17.52 -7.49 5.22
C GLN A 155 18.06 -7.61 3.79
N SER A 156 17.31 -7.18 2.76
CA SER A 156 17.79 -7.19 1.38
C SER A 156 18.88 -6.13 1.21
N SER A 157 20.06 -6.58 0.76
CA SER A 157 21.27 -5.77 0.64
C SER A 157 21.34 -4.97 -0.66
N LEU A 158 20.20 -4.73 -1.33
CA LEU A 158 20.17 -4.01 -2.59
C LEU A 158 20.12 -2.50 -2.33
N SER A 159 21.11 -1.79 -2.86
CA SER A 159 21.17 -0.31 -2.77
C SER A 159 19.99 0.39 -3.43
N SER A 160 19.23 -0.30 -4.29
CA SER A 160 18.02 0.21 -4.95
C SER A 160 16.75 0.12 -4.09
N ASP A 161 16.76 -0.64 -2.99
CA ASP A 161 15.55 -0.87 -2.19
C ASP A 161 14.98 0.42 -1.58
N PRO A 162 15.78 1.31 -0.95
CA PRO A 162 15.24 2.57 -0.42
C PRO A 162 14.59 3.44 -1.51
N VAL A 163 15.12 3.40 -2.73
CA VAL A 163 14.56 4.14 -3.87
C VAL A 163 13.23 3.54 -4.31
N PHE A 164 13.14 2.22 -4.41
CA PHE A 164 11.91 1.51 -4.77
C PHE A 164 10.81 1.76 -3.73
N TRP A 165 11.09 1.49 -2.45
CA TRP A 165 10.13 1.66 -1.37
C TRP A 165 9.77 3.12 -1.13
N GLY A 166 10.71 4.05 -1.29
CA GLY A 166 10.42 5.49 -1.25
C GLY A 166 9.44 5.92 -2.35
N ARG A 167 9.50 5.32 -3.55
CA ARG A 167 8.49 5.56 -4.61
C ARG A 167 7.14 4.98 -4.25
N VAL A 168 7.11 3.76 -3.69
CA VAL A 168 5.86 3.14 -3.19
C VAL A 168 5.21 4.05 -2.15
N GLN A 169 5.94 4.43 -1.09
CA GLN A 169 5.46 5.31 -0.04
C GLN A 169 4.87 6.61 -0.59
N ARG A 170 5.58 7.27 -1.51
CA ARG A 170 5.09 8.50 -2.16
C ARG A 170 3.78 8.27 -2.91
N SER A 171 3.68 7.21 -3.72
CA SER A 171 2.47 6.89 -4.46
C SER A 171 1.30 6.62 -3.53
N LEU A 172 1.54 5.96 -2.40
CA LEU A 172 0.52 5.72 -1.38
C LEU A 172 0.07 7.00 -0.69
N GLY A 173 1.00 7.90 -0.35
CA GLY A 173 0.62 9.21 0.20
C GLY A 173 -0.17 10.07 -0.79
N MET A 174 0.17 10.01 -2.07
CA MET A 174 -0.63 10.66 -3.12
C MET A 174 -2.04 10.07 -3.19
N LEU A 175 -2.16 8.74 -3.15
CA LEU A 175 -3.43 8.05 -3.13
C LEU A 175 -4.29 8.44 -1.91
N GLN A 176 -3.70 8.46 -0.70
CA GLN A 176 -4.39 8.92 0.51
C GLN A 176 -4.87 10.36 0.38
N ASN A 177 -4.10 11.25 -0.24
CA ASN A 177 -4.51 12.63 -0.47
C ASN A 177 -5.65 12.76 -1.48
N MET A 178 -5.74 11.85 -2.46
CA MET A 178 -6.90 11.78 -3.37
C MET A 178 -8.15 11.33 -2.62
N LEU A 179 -8.02 10.31 -1.76
CA LEU A 179 -9.11 9.81 -0.92
C LEU A 179 -9.62 10.86 0.10
N LYS A 180 -8.83 11.87 0.47
CA LYS A 180 -9.28 12.96 1.36
C LYS A 180 -10.16 14.00 0.66
N LYS A 181 -10.08 14.13 -0.66
CA LYS A 181 -10.68 15.24 -1.42
C LYS A 181 -11.99 14.88 -2.12
N GLY A 182 -12.22 13.59 -2.39
CA GLY A 182 -13.31 13.16 -3.26
C GLY A 182 -13.12 13.62 -4.71
N ILE A 183 -13.92 13.07 -5.62
CA ILE A 183 -14.06 13.62 -6.98
C ILE A 183 -15.02 14.80 -6.93
N LYS A 184 -14.55 16.00 -7.30
CA LYS A 184 -15.39 17.19 -7.42
C LYS A 184 -16.23 17.14 -8.70
N GLY A 185 -17.45 17.71 -8.66
CA GLY A 185 -18.28 17.92 -9.85
C GLY A 185 -19.38 16.88 -10.10
N ARG A 186 -19.70 16.04 -9.10
CA ARG A 186 -20.94 15.27 -9.05
C ARG A 186 -21.84 15.80 -7.93
N ASP A 187 -22.12 17.10 -7.96
CA ASP A 187 -23.32 17.58 -7.27
C ASP A 187 -24.53 17.20 -8.15
N PRO A 188 -25.61 16.65 -7.59
CA PRO A 188 -26.82 16.34 -8.35
C PRO A 188 -27.48 17.58 -8.96
#